data_AF-A0A7V0JFX3-F1
#
_entry.id   AF-A0A7V0JFX3-F1
#
_cell.length_a   1.000
_cell.length_b   1.000
_cell.length_c   1.000
_cell.angle_alpha   90.00
_cell.angle_beta   90.00
_cell.angle_gamma   90.00
#
_symmetry.space_group_name_H-M   'P 1'
#
loop_
_entity.id
_entity.type
_entity.pdbx_description
1 polymer ?
#
loop_
_entity_poly.entity_id
_entity_poly.type
_entity_poly.pdbx_seq_one_letter_code
_entity_poly.pdbx_strand_id
1 'polypeptide(L)'
;MERSLLIRAGYNLILLQEAEKIFSLLSLNGIPVILLKGLALAETVYEHAGERQFSDIDFLLKKRDIPLAQKIISGSGYQVMHGSKPYYTKKTSLPVNLHLHRDIPYAAEGDIWNNLQSIRINNTKVYILPPEENLLYLIYHLAISHGCIKEKWIKDIDRVVRHYEKEIDWLKLTNKAKVYGLTIPSYYTFLKTKELFFTPVPDSVIQDLRSKRNSLRSGICRLVFQKESPVPFAGYLLKALFFPRMAFSSLFPSRDFLKRRYRTSSPLIYSYYIVRPFSLFFRGVLAVKGVVSRKLQEY
;
A
#
# COMPACT_ATOMS: atom_id res chain seq x y z
N MET A 1 -4.13 -8.33 27.09
CA MET A 1 -3.19 -8.18 25.95
C MET A 1 -2.89 -9.52 25.28
N GLU A 2 -2.62 -10.59 26.04
CA GLU A 2 -2.31 -11.93 25.51
C GLU A 2 -3.46 -12.57 24.71
N ARG A 3 -4.70 -12.54 25.23
CA ARG A 3 -5.87 -13.11 24.53
C ARG A 3 -6.10 -12.50 23.15
N SER A 4 -5.91 -11.17 23.00
CA SER A 4 -6.03 -10.51 21.70
C SER A 4 -4.90 -10.87 20.75
N LEU A 5 -3.69 -11.15 21.25
CA LEU A 5 -2.57 -11.60 20.43
C LEU A 5 -2.81 -13.02 19.92
N LEU A 6 -3.31 -13.92 20.77
CA LEU A 6 -3.64 -15.30 20.39
C LEU A 6 -4.75 -15.36 19.34
N ILE A 7 -5.81 -14.55 19.49
CA ILE A 7 -6.89 -14.46 18.48
C ILE A 7 -6.33 -13.98 17.14
N ARG A 8 -5.43 -12.99 17.14
CA ARG A 8 -4.78 -12.49 15.92
C ARG A 8 -3.87 -13.54 15.30
N ALA A 9 -3.09 -14.24 16.11
CA ALA A 9 -2.23 -15.33 15.63
C ALA A 9 -3.08 -16.40 14.94
N GLY A 10 -4.18 -16.83 15.56
CA GLY A 10 -5.11 -17.79 14.95
C GLY A 10 -5.67 -17.30 13.60
N TYR A 11 -6.08 -16.03 13.52
CA TYR A 11 -6.57 -15.45 12.26
C TYR A 11 -5.48 -15.38 11.19
N ASN A 12 -4.26 -14.96 11.56
CA ASN A 12 -3.13 -14.89 10.65
C ASN A 12 -2.72 -16.29 10.13
N LEU A 13 -2.75 -17.32 10.98
CA LEU A 13 -2.49 -18.70 10.58
C LEU A 13 -3.52 -19.22 9.56
N ILE A 14 -4.80 -18.86 9.71
CA ILE A 14 -5.84 -19.19 8.71
C ILE A 14 -5.53 -18.52 7.37
N LEU A 15 -5.16 -17.24 7.39
CA LEU A 15 -4.78 -16.52 6.18
C LEU A 15 -3.51 -17.08 5.52
N LEU A 16 -2.52 -17.46 6.32
CA LEU A 16 -1.29 -18.11 5.86
C LEU A 16 -1.60 -19.45 5.19
N GLN A 17 -2.40 -20.30 5.84
CA GLN A 17 -2.78 -21.60 5.28
C GLN A 17 -3.56 -21.46 3.96
N GLU A 18 -4.47 -20.49 3.86
CA GLU A 18 -5.18 -20.25 2.60
C GLU A 18 -4.26 -19.64 1.53
N ALA A 19 -3.33 -18.76 1.91
CA ALA A 19 -2.33 -18.23 0.99
C ALA A 19 -1.45 -19.35 0.42
N GLU A 20 -1.03 -20.28 1.27
CA GLU A 20 -0.23 -21.46 0.91
C GLU A 20 -0.90 -22.34 -0.14
N LYS A 21 -2.18 -22.65 0.05
CA LYS A 21 -2.95 -23.42 -0.93
C LYS A 21 -2.93 -22.72 -2.29
N ILE A 22 -3.19 -21.41 -2.31
CA ILE A 22 -3.28 -20.67 -3.57
C ILE A 22 -1.91 -20.51 -4.23
N PHE A 23 -0.87 -20.07 -3.51
CA PHE A 23 0.43 -19.89 -4.15
C PHE A 23 1.05 -21.24 -4.57
N SER A 24 0.71 -22.35 -3.91
CA SER A 24 1.19 -23.69 -4.31
C SER A 24 0.52 -24.11 -5.62
N LEU A 25 -0.79 -23.89 -5.76
CA LEU A 25 -1.50 -24.11 -7.03
C LEU A 25 -0.98 -23.22 -8.15
N LEU A 26 -0.70 -21.94 -7.87
CA LEU A 26 -0.10 -21.03 -8.85
C LEU A 26 1.31 -21.50 -9.25
N SER A 27 2.14 -21.89 -8.28
CA SER A 27 3.49 -22.39 -8.52
C SER A 27 3.51 -23.67 -9.37
N LEU A 28 2.61 -24.62 -9.11
CA LEU A 28 2.43 -25.83 -9.93
C LEU A 28 2.06 -25.52 -11.38
N ASN A 29 1.44 -24.36 -11.64
CA ASN A 29 1.10 -23.87 -12.97
C ASN A 29 2.16 -22.90 -13.55
N GLY A 30 3.36 -22.85 -12.96
CA GLY A 30 4.46 -22.02 -13.43
C GLY A 30 4.25 -20.52 -13.21
N ILE A 31 3.32 -20.11 -12.35
CA ILE A 31 3.01 -18.71 -12.06
C ILE A 31 3.78 -18.26 -10.80
N PRO A 32 4.82 -17.42 -10.93
CA PRO A 32 5.53 -16.89 -9.78
C PRO A 32 4.68 -15.87 -9.03
N VAL A 33 4.69 -15.95 -7.69
CA VAL A 33 3.92 -15.07 -6.81
C VAL A 33 4.86 -14.21 -5.97
N ILE A 34 4.64 -12.90 -5.98
CA ILE A 34 5.24 -11.98 -4.99
C ILE A 34 4.23 -11.74 -3.88
N LEU A 35 4.59 -12.09 -2.64
CA LEU A 35 3.82 -11.74 -1.45
C LEU A 35 4.05 -10.27 -1.09
N LEU A 36 2.98 -9.57 -0.72
CA LEU A 36 3.03 -8.16 -0.34
C LEU A 36 2.44 -7.94 1.06
N LYS A 37 2.83 -6.81 1.66
CA LYS A 37 2.22 -6.22 2.87
C LYS A 37 2.10 -7.21 4.02
N GLY A 38 0.90 -7.34 4.58
CA GLY A 38 0.66 -7.91 5.89
C GLY A 38 1.23 -9.31 6.04
N LEU A 39 0.89 -10.20 5.10
CA LEU A 39 1.38 -11.58 5.12
C LEU A 39 2.90 -11.63 4.89
N ALA A 40 3.41 -10.94 3.86
CA ALA A 40 4.85 -10.92 3.59
C ALA A 40 5.66 -10.43 4.80
N LEU A 41 5.19 -9.37 5.47
CA LEU A 41 5.83 -8.81 6.64
C LEU A 41 5.72 -9.74 7.86
N ALA A 42 4.56 -10.36 8.07
CA ALA A 42 4.35 -11.32 9.16
C ALA A 42 5.32 -12.50 9.08
N GLU A 43 5.61 -12.98 7.86
CA GLU A 43 6.51 -14.12 7.63
C GLU A 43 8.00 -13.73 7.54
N THR A 44 8.34 -12.44 7.57
CA THR A 44 9.74 -12.00 7.36
C THR A 44 10.29 -11.13 8.48
N VAL A 45 9.58 -10.06 8.87
CA VAL A 45 10.14 -9.02 9.76
C VAL A 45 9.47 -8.97 11.14
N TYR A 46 8.40 -9.74 11.34
CA TYR A 46 7.75 -9.88 12.65
C TYR A 46 8.10 -11.23 13.26
N GLU A 47 8.43 -11.23 14.55
CA GLU A 47 8.90 -12.42 15.25
C GLU A 47 7.77 -13.38 15.61
N HIS A 48 6.62 -12.82 16.03
CA HIS A 48 5.47 -13.64 16.43
C HIS A 48 4.27 -13.48 15.49
N ALA A 49 3.61 -14.60 15.18
CA ALA A 49 2.50 -14.71 14.25
C ALA A 49 1.32 -13.77 14.54
N GLY A 50 1.13 -13.30 15.78
CA GLY A 50 0.05 -12.39 16.18
C GLY A 50 0.39 -10.90 16.14
N GLU A 51 1.67 -10.53 15.96
CA GLU A 51 2.10 -9.13 16.08
C GLU A 51 1.57 -8.24 14.98
N ARG A 52 1.54 -8.75 13.74
CA ARG A 52 1.13 -7.98 12.58
C ARG A 52 -0.29 -8.30 12.17
N GLN A 53 -1.24 -7.42 12.46
CA GLN A 53 -2.65 -7.63 12.09
C GLN A 53 -2.96 -7.30 10.63
N PHE A 54 -3.30 -8.29 9.81
CA PHE A 54 -3.80 -8.12 8.44
C PHE A 54 -5.15 -8.83 8.23
N SER A 55 -5.86 -8.46 7.16
CA SER A 55 -7.25 -8.89 6.87
C SER A 55 -7.44 -9.43 5.45
N ASP A 56 -6.37 -9.36 4.67
CA ASP A 56 -6.31 -9.68 3.25
C ASP A 56 -4.95 -10.29 2.92
N ILE A 57 -4.97 -11.18 1.95
CA ILE A 57 -3.80 -11.75 1.29
C ILE A 57 -3.52 -10.90 0.05
N ASP A 58 -2.31 -10.36 -0.09
CA ASP A 58 -1.94 -9.55 -1.25
C ASP A 58 -0.88 -10.24 -2.09
N PHE A 59 -1.25 -10.59 -3.31
CA PHE A 59 -0.35 -11.19 -4.29
C PHE A 59 -0.08 -10.22 -5.43
N LEU A 60 1.16 -10.14 -5.89
CA LEU A 60 1.52 -9.48 -7.14
C LEU A 60 1.97 -10.53 -8.15
N LEU A 61 1.29 -10.55 -9.30
CA LEU A 61 1.60 -11.42 -10.44
C LEU A 61 1.91 -10.58 -11.67
N LYS A 62 2.63 -11.17 -12.64
CA LYS A 62 2.82 -10.54 -13.96
C LYS A 62 1.48 -10.42 -14.66
N LYS A 63 1.29 -9.34 -15.43
CA LYS A 63 0.01 -9.08 -16.13
C LYS A 63 -0.44 -10.23 -17.01
N ARG A 64 0.51 -10.88 -17.69
CA ARG A 64 0.27 -12.04 -18.59
C ARG A 64 -0.32 -13.26 -17.86
N ASP A 65 -0.02 -13.43 -16.58
CA ASP A 65 -0.41 -14.60 -15.80
C ASP A 65 -1.77 -14.42 -15.10
N ILE A 66 -2.30 -13.19 -15.08
CA ILE A 66 -3.57 -12.85 -14.42
C ILE A 66 -4.72 -13.73 -14.92
N PRO A 67 -5.00 -13.90 -16.24
CA PRO A 67 -6.15 -14.69 -16.68
C PRO A 67 -6.15 -16.14 -16.16
N LEU A 68 -4.99 -16.79 -16.14
CA LEU A 68 -4.85 -18.15 -15.61
C LEU A 68 -4.97 -18.18 -14.09
N ALA A 69 -4.33 -17.24 -13.39
CA ALA A 69 -4.44 -17.11 -11.94
C ALA A 69 -5.90 -16.90 -11.48
N GLN A 70 -6.68 -16.10 -12.22
CA GLN A 70 -8.09 -15.88 -11.91
C GLN A 70 -8.93 -17.17 -12.02
N LYS A 71 -8.62 -18.04 -12.99
CA LYS A 71 -9.27 -19.36 -13.12
C LYS A 71 -8.91 -20.26 -11.95
N ILE A 72 -7.63 -20.34 -11.58
CA ILE A 72 -7.13 -21.15 -10.46
C ILE A 72 -7.74 -20.68 -9.13
N ILE A 73 -7.71 -19.37 -8.86
CA ILE A 73 -8.28 -18.78 -7.64
C ILE A 73 -9.79 -19.07 -7.57
N SER A 74 -10.53 -18.83 -8.65
CA SER A 74 -11.97 -19.10 -8.69
C SER A 74 -12.30 -20.58 -8.48
N GLY A 75 -11.52 -21.47 -9.11
CA GLY A 75 -11.64 -22.93 -8.93
C GLY A 75 -11.34 -23.41 -7.50
N SER A 76 -10.66 -22.59 -6.70
CA SER A 76 -10.34 -22.87 -5.29
C SER A 76 -11.43 -22.40 -4.31
N GLY A 77 -12.62 -22.06 -4.81
CA GLY A 77 -13.78 -21.62 -4.03
C GLY A 77 -13.83 -20.12 -3.72
N TYR A 78 -12.93 -19.33 -4.31
CA TYR A 78 -12.96 -17.87 -4.18
C TYR A 78 -13.94 -17.26 -5.18
N GLN A 79 -14.75 -16.33 -4.69
CA GLN A 79 -15.70 -15.60 -5.53
C GLN A 79 -15.15 -14.20 -5.80
N VAL A 80 -15.26 -13.74 -7.05
CA VAL A 80 -14.92 -12.36 -7.41
C VAL A 80 -15.86 -11.41 -6.67
N MET A 81 -15.31 -10.48 -5.91
CA MET A 81 -16.08 -9.34 -5.43
C MET A 81 -16.28 -8.37 -6.60
N HIS A 82 -17.54 -8.12 -6.99
CA HIS A 82 -17.86 -7.21 -8.10
C HIS A 82 -17.06 -5.88 -8.01
N GLY A 83 -16.32 -5.55 -9.07
CA GLY A 83 -15.50 -4.34 -9.13
C GLY A 83 -14.40 -4.33 -10.18
N SER A 84 -13.76 -3.17 -10.35
CA SER A 84 -12.66 -2.94 -11.29
C SER A 84 -11.29 -3.50 -10.86
N LYS A 85 -11.21 -4.12 -9.68
CA LYS A 85 -9.97 -4.71 -9.15
C LYS A 85 -10.19 -6.22 -8.92
N PRO A 86 -9.18 -7.07 -9.20
CA PRO A 86 -9.29 -8.49 -8.97
C PRO A 86 -9.16 -8.78 -7.46
N TYR A 87 -10.29 -8.62 -6.78
CA TYR A 87 -10.46 -8.87 -5.36
C TYR A 87 -11.43 -10.03 -5.17
N TYR A 88 -11.06 -10.96 -4.31
CA TYR A 88 -11.71 -12.25 -4.16
C TYR A 88 -12.03 -12.51 -2.70
N THR A 89 -13.16 -13.16 -2.46
CA THR A 89 -13.53 -13.61 -1.12
C THR A 89 -13.93 -15.07 -1.15
N LYS A 90 -13.36 -15.85 -0.25
CA LYS A 90 -13.82 -17.20 0.05
C LYS A 90 -14.65 -17.17 1.32
N LYS A 91 -15.91 -17.57 1.21
CA LYS A 91 -16.82 -17.66 2.35
C LYS A 91 -16.44 -18.90 3.16
N THR A 92 -15.85 -18.69 4.33
CA THR A 92 -15.65 -19.72 5.36
C THR A 92 -16.26 -19.19 6.67
N SER A 93 -16.08 -19.91 7.79
CA SER A 93 -16.43 -19.38 9.12
C SER A 93 -15.72 -18.04 9.42
N LEU A 94 -14.54 -17.84 8.85
CA LEU A 94 -13.78 -16.59 8.87
C LEU A 94 -13.48 -16.16 7.42
N PRO A 95 -14.19 -15.15 6.87
CA PRO A 95 -14.01 -14.75 5.49
C PRO A 95 -12.55 -14.44 5.15
N VAL A 96 -12.06 -15.08 4.09
CA VAL A 96 -10.70 -14.88 3.59
C VAL A 96 -10.76 -14.03 2.34
N ASN A 97 -10.05 -12.91 2.37
CA ASN A 97 -9.98 -11.98 1.27
C ASN A 97 -8.62 -12.08 0.58
N LEU A 98 -8.63 -12.16 -0.74
CA LEU A 98 -7.44 -12.16 -1.57
C LEU A 98 -7.50 -10.99 -2.54
N HIS A 99 -6.49 -10.15 -2.51
CA HIS A 99 -6.31 -9.04 -3.42
C HIS A 99 -5.17 -9.34 -4.38
N LEU A 100 -5.51 -9.43 -5.66
CA LEU A 100 -4.56 -9.64 -6.72
C LEU A 100 -4.11 -8.30 -7.28
N HIS A 101 -2.81 -8.05 -7.23
CA HIS A 101 -2.15 -6.91 -7.85
C HIS A 101 -1.55 -7.36 -9.17
N ARG A 102 -1.67 -6.49 -10.18
CA ARG A 102 -1.14 -6.73 -11.54
C ARG A 102 0.01 -5.79 -11.89
N ASP A 103 0.27 -4.81 -11.04
CA ASP A 103 1.29 -3.78 -11.22
C ASP A 103 1.57 -3.03 -9.92
N ILE A 104 2.76 -2.44 -9.87
CA ILE A 104 3.12 -1.40 -8.89
C ILE A 104 3.00 -0.05 -9.61
N PRO A 105 2.03 0.82 -9.24
CA PRO A 105 1.62 1.94 -10.10
C PRO A 105 2.64 3.04 -10.39
N TYR A 106 3.85 2.96 -9.86
CA TYR A 106 4.94 3.92 -10.04
C TYR A 106 6.21 3.32 -10.64
N ALA A 107 6.25 2.01 -10.88
CA ALA A 107 7.41 1.30 -11.42
C ALA A 107 7.06 0.58 -12.73
N ALA A 108 8.05 0.31 -13.57
CA ALA A 108 7.87 -0.60 -14.70
C ALA A 108 7.85 -2.06 -14.19
N GLU A 109 7.20 -2.97 -14.93
CA GLU A 109 7.13 -4.38 -14.53
C GLU A 109 8.55 -4.97 -14.41
N GLY A 110 9.43 -4.74 -15.40
CA GLY A 110 10.82 -5.23 -15.35
C GLY A 110 11.58 -4.80 -14.09
N ASP A 111 11.45 -3.54 -13.67
CA ASP A 111 12.14 -3.01 -12.49
C ASP A 111 11.76 -3.74 -11.19
N ILE A 112 10.54 -4.27 -11.12
CA ILE A 112 10.05 -5.02 -9.97
C ILE A 112 10.45 -6.49 -10.05
N TRP A 113 10.40 -7.10 -11.23
CA TRP A 113 10.58 -8.55 -11.39
C TRP A 113 12.05 -9.00 -11.59
N ASN A 114 12.98 -8.08 -11.88
CA ASN A 114 14.36 -8.43 -12.25
C ASN A 114 15.28 -8.79 -11.07
N ASN A 115 14.90 -8.49 -9.83
CA ASN A 115 15.75 -8.75 -8.66
C ASN A 115 14.89 -9.10 -7.44
N LEU A 116 14.17 -10.22 -7.47
CA LEU A 116 13.31 -10.64 -6.37
C LEU A 116 14.09 -11.45 -5.35
N GLN A 117 13.78 -11.25 -4.08
CA GLN A 117 14.16 -12.18 -3.03
C GLN A 117 13.12 -13.30 -2.95
N SER A 118 13.56 -14.49 -2.53
CA SER A 118 12.66 -15.62 -2.30
C SER A 118 12.77 -16.09 -0.87
N ILE A 119 11.62 -16.43 -0.30
CA ILE A 119 11.51 -17.10 0.99
C ILE A 119 10.86 -18.47 0.78
N ARG A 120 11.03 -19.36 1.75
CA ARG A 120 10.26 -20.59 1.83
C ARG A 120 9.21 -20.42 2.90
N ILE A 121 7.95 -20.58 2.50
CA ILE A 121 6.83 -20.75 3.42
C ILE A 121 6.44 -22.21 3.31
N ASN A 122 6.64 -22.96 4.40
CA ASN A 122 6.63 -24.41 4.39
C ASN A 122 7.52 -24.97 3.27
N ASN A 123 6.99 -25.82 2.39
CA ASN A 123 7.75 -26.47 1.31
C ASN A 123 7.71 -25.72 -0.03
N THR A 124 7.16 -24.51 -0.06
CA THR A 124 6.96 -23.78 -1.32
C THR A 124 7.80 -22.50 -1.36
N LYS A 125 8.52 -22.33 -2.47
CA LYS A 125 9.28 -21.12 -2.76
C LYS A 125 8.32 -20.03 -3.24
N VAL A 126 8.30 -18.90 -2.55
CA VAL A 126 7.56 -17.70 -2.94
C VAL A 126 8.51 -16.50 -3.01
N TYR A 127 8.11 -15.46 -3.73
CA TYR A 127 8.91 -14.25 -3.85
C TYR A 127 8.41 -13.15 -2.92
N ILE A 128 9.31 -12.26 -2.52
CA ILE A 128 9.02 -11.01 -1.83
C ILE A 128 9.78 -9.89 -2.53
N LEU A 129 9.34 -8.65 -2.30
CA LEU A 129 10.13 -7.48 -2.71
C LEU A 129 11.40 -7.40 -1.86
N PRO A 130 12.58 -7.12 -2.44
CA PRO A 130 13.76 -6.81 -1.65
C PRO A 130 13.55 -5.56 -0.78
N PRO A 131 14.43 -5.31 0.20
CA PRO A 131 14.22 -4.29 1.22
C PRO A 131 13.94 -2.90 0.64
N GLU A 132 14.69 -2.45 -0.38
CA GLU A 132 14.48 -1.11 -0.95
C GLU A 132 13.14 -0.97 -1.68
N GLU A 133 12.78 -1.96 -2.51
CA GLU A 133 11.51 -1.97 -3.23
C GLU A 133 10.33 -2.13 -2.27
N ASN A 134 10.47 -2.96 -1.23
CA ASN A 134 9.46 -3.16 -0.21
C ASN A 134 9.23 -1.87 0.57
N LEU A 135 10.28 -1.18 1.01
CA LEU A 135 10.17 0.12 1.68
C LEU A 135 9.45 1.15 0.81
N LEU A 136 9.83 1.28 -0.46
CA LEU A 136 9.18 2.22 -1.39
C LEU A 136 7.70 1.85 -1.64
N TYR A 137 7.40 0.55 -1.70
CA TYR A 137 6.03 0.06 -1.84
C TYR A 137 5.17 0.34 -0.61
N LEU A 138 5.70 0.11 0.58
CA LEU A 138 5.04 0.44 1.84
C LEU A 138 4.87 1.96 2.00
N ILE A 139 5.85 2.77 1.62
CA ILE A 139 5.76 4.24 1.60
C ILE A 139 4.65 4.70 0.64
N TYR A 140 4.57 4.15 -0.56
CA TYR A 140 3.49 4.45 -1.50
C TYR A 140 2.12 4.03 -0.94
N HIS A 141 2.04 2.85 -0.33
CA HIS A 141 0.82 2.36 0.29
C HIS A 141 0.33 3.29 1.42
N LEU A 142 1.24 3.65 2.32
CA LEU A 142 1.03 4.52 3.46
C LEU A 142 0.63 5.94 3.02
N ALA A 143 1.51 6.61 2.29
CA ALA A 143 1.42 8.05 2.06
C ALA A 143 0.51 8.42 0.89
N ILE A 144 0.37 7.56 -0.11
CA ILE A 144 -0.32 7.90 -1.36
C ILE A 144 -1.63 7.11 -1.53
N SER A 145 -1.69 5.85 -1.12
CA SER A 145 -2.82 4.99 -1.51
C SER A 145 -4.13 5.30 -0.80
N HIS A 146 -4.09 5.71 0.48
CA HIS A 146 -5.27 5.82 1.33
C HIS A 146 -5.57 7.25 1.82
N GLY A 147 -4.61 8.17 1.76
CA GLY A 147 -4.80 9.55 2.25
C GLY A 147 -4.98 9.66 3.76
N CYS A 148 -4.59 8.63 4.50
CA CYS A 148 -4.50 8.59 5.95
C CYS A 148 -3.29 7.76 6.37
N ILE A 149 -2.66 8.17 7.46
CA ILE A 149 -1.53 7.45 8.02
C ILE A 149 -2.04 6.65 9.21
N LYS A 150 -1.76 5.35 9.23
CA LYS A 150 -2.05 4.47 10.37
C LYS A 150 -0.74 4.09 11.00
N GLU A 151 -0.66 4.18 12.33
CA GLU A 151 0.54 3.83 13.08
C GLU A 151 1.08 2.44 12.73
N LYS A 152 0.19 1.44 12.55
CA LYS A 152 0.59 0.08 12.15
C LYS A 152 1.41 0.04 10.85
N TRP A 153 1.12 0.92 9.90
CA TRP A 153 1.86 0.99 8.63
C TRP A 153 3.18 1.74 8.76
N ILE A 154 3.29 2.67 9.72
CA ILE A 154 4.57 3.27 10.08
C ILE A 154 5.45 2.23 10.79
N LYS A 155 4.86 1.45 11.71
CA LYS A 155 5.53 0.34 12.39
C LYS A 155 6.04 -0.71 11.40
N ASP A 156 5.30 -0.99 10.32
CA ASP A 156 5.78 -1.86 9.24
C ASP A 156 7.11 -1.36 8.65
N ILE A 157 7.23 -0.05 8.40
CA ILE A 157 8.47 0.56 7.89
C ILE A 157 9.60 0.41 8.91
N ASP A 158 9.34 0.72 10.19
CA ASP A 158 10.34 0.56 11.26
C ASP A 158 10.87 -0.87 11.35
N ARG A 159 9.97 -1.87 11.34
CA ARG A 159 10.35 -3.29 11.37
C ARG A 159 11.21 -3.70 10.17
N VAL A 160 10.86 -3.25 8.97
CA VAL A 160 11.67 -3.53 7.77
C VAL A 160 13.06 -2.89 7.88
N VAL A 161 13.16 -1.62 8.31
CA VAL A 161 14.45 -0.94 8.44
C VAL A 161 15.35 -1.65 9.46
N ARG A 162 14.80 -2.06 10.61
CA ARG A 162 15.59 -2.74 11.65
C ARG A 162 15.99 -4.15 11.25
N HIS A 163 15.08 -4.90 10.61
CA HIS A 163 15.37 -6.26 10.19
C HIS A 163 16.48 -6.30 9.13
N TYR A 164 16.44 -5.39 8.16
CA TYR A 164 17.40 -5.32 7.06
C TYR A 164 18.45 -4.21 7.24
N GLU A 165 18.75 -3.78 8.47
CA GLU A 165 19.58 -2.59 8.75
C GLU A 165 20.93 -2.62 8.02
N LYS A 166 21.57 -3.79 7.97
CA LYS A 166 22.87 -4.01 7.32
C LYS A 166 22.79 -4.29 5.82
N GLU A 167 21.60 -4.60 5.32
CA GLU A 167 21.36 -5.03 3.93
C GLU A 167 20.80 -3.91 3.05
N ILE A 168 20.16 -2.89 3.65
CA ILE A 168 19.56 -1.80 2.89
C ILE A 168 20.64 -0.95 2.23
N ASP A 169 20.62 -0.93 0.91
CA ASP A 169 21.36 0.06 0.12
C ASP A 169 20.56 1.36 0.06
N TRP A 170 20.90 2.27 0.98
CA TRP A 170 20.25 3.57 1.09
C TRP A 170 20.43 4.45 -0.15
N LEU A 171 21.57 4.36 -0.84
CA LEU A 171 21.81 5.13 -2.07
C LEU A 171 20.92 4.62 -3.21
N LYS A 172 20.80 3.30 -3.35
CA LYS A 172 19.86 2.67 -4.28
C LYS A 172 18.42 3.08 -3.96
N LEU A 173 18.03 3.07 -2.69
CA LEU A 173 16.69 3.48 -2.25
C LEU A 173 16.38 4.93 -2.64
N THR A 174 17.27 5.88 -2.32
CA THR A 174 17.00 7.29 -2.62
C THR A 174 17.02 7.59 -4.12
N ASN A 175 17.89 6.94 -4.89
CA ASN A 175 17.89 7.03 -6.35
C ASN A 175 16.58 6.51 -6.95
N LYS A 176 16.10 5.34 -6.49
CA LYS A 176 14.79 4.82 -6.91
C LYS A 176 13.64 5.72 -6.48
N ALA A 177 13.70 6.29 -5.28
CA ALA A 177 12.69 7.25 -4.82
C ALA A 177 12.62 8.49 -5.74
N LYS A 178 13.76 8.98 -6.24
CA LYS A 178 13.83 10.08 -7.21
C LYS A 178 13.20 9.68 -8.55
N VAL A 179 13.61 8.54 -9.10
CA VAL A 179 13.08 8.02 -10.38
C VAL A 179 11.57 7.78 -10.32
N TYR A 180 11.07 7.21 -9.22
CA TYR A 180 9.66 6.90 -9.04
C TYR A 180 8.82 8.09 -8.53
N GLY A 181 9.41 9.27 -8.31
CA GLY A 181 8.69 10.43 -7.77
C GLY A 181 8.19 10.24 -6.33
N LEU A 182 8.83 9.36 -5.56
CA LEU A 182 8.52 9.04 -4.16
C LEU A 182 9.40 9.77 -3.15
N THR A 183 10.24 10.72 -3.57
CA THR A 183 11.14 11.49 -2.69
C THR A 183 10.40 12.17 -1.51
N ILE A 184 9.35 12.95 -1.80
CA ILE A 184 8.58 13.68 -0.78
C ILE A 184 7.85 12.72 0.19
N PRO A 185 7.10 11.69 -0.29
CA PRO A 185 6.51 10.68 0.58
C PRO A 185 7.54 9.97 1.47
N SER A 186 8.70 9.63 0.92
CA SER A 186 9.76 8.94 1.67
C SER A 186 10.32 9.83 2.77
N TYR A 187 10.58 11.11 2.48
CA TYR A 187 11.04 12.08 3.47
C TYR A 187 10.09 12.19 4.67
N TYR A 188 8.80 12.43 4.44
CA TYR A 188 7.84 12.54 5.55
C TYR A 188 7.60 11.22 6.27
N THR A 189 7.68 10.09 5.55
CA THR A 189 7.59 8.77 6.18
C THR A 189 8.75 8.55 7.14
N PHE A 190 9.99 8.75 6.70
CA PHE A 190 11.15 8.49 7.56
C PHE A 190 11.28 9.48 8.71
N LEU A 191 10.87 10.73 8.54
CA LEU A 191 10.74 11.65 9.68
C LEU A 191 9.75 11.11 10.71
N LYS A 192 8.58 10.63 10.26
CA LYS A 192 7.55 10.14 11.17
C LYS A 192 7.95 8.81 11.84
N THR A 193 8.66 7.92 11.15
CA THR A 193 9.17 6.69 11.75
C THR A 193 10.25 6.99 12.79
N LYS A 194 11.16 7.96 12.52
CA LYS A 194 12.12 8.45 13.53
C LYS A 194 11.42 9.04 14.75
N GLU A 195 10.41 9.88 14.54
CA GLU A 195 9.64 10.52 15.61
C GLU A 195 8.94 9.50 16.52
N LEU A 196 8.30 8.48 15.94
CA LEU A 196 7.49 7.53 16.70
C LEU A 196 8.28 6.34 17.27
N PHE A 197 9.30 5.87 16.56
CA PHE A 197 9.96 4.59 16.85
C PHE A 197 11.48 4.68 16.93
N PHE A 198 12.07 5.88 16.81
CA PHE A 198 13.51 6.07 16.76
C PHE A 198 14.18 5.16 15.70
N THR A 199 13.51 4.97 14.56
CA THR A 199 13.98 4.09 13.50
C THR A 199 15.37 4.51 13.01
N PRO A 200 16.34 3.60 12.87
CA PRO A 200 17.73 3.91 12.53
C PRO A 200 17.91 4.23 11.03
N VAL A 201 17.19 5.23 10.52
CA VAL A 201 17.41 5.76 9.17
C VAL A 201 18.58 6.74 9.22
N PRO A 202 19.61 6.63 8.37
CA PRO A 202 20.73 7.58 8.38
C PRO A 202 20.28 9.02 8.11
N ASP A 203 20.87 10.01 8.79
CA ASP A 203 20.51 11.43 8.57
C ASP A 203 20.84 11.91 7.15
N SER A 204 21.87 11.34 6.52
CA SER A 204 22.19 11.58 5.12
C SER A 204 21.04 11.24 4.18
N VAL A 205 20.28 10.17 4.47
CA VAL A 205 19.10 9.76 3.68
C VAL A 205 17.96 10.76 3.84
N ILE A 206 17.73 11.23 5.07
CA ILE A 206 16.71 12.27 5.33
C ILE A 206 17.07 13.55 4.59
N GLN A 207 18.34 13.95 4.62
CA GLN A 207 18.82 15.14 3.91
C GLN A 207 18.70 15.01 2.39
N ASP A 208 19.07 13.86 1.81
CA ASP A 208 18.98 13.61 0.36
C ASP A 208 17.53 13.61 -0.14
N LEU A 209 16.58 13.12 0.68
CA LEU A 209 15.16 13.12 0.35
C LEU A 209 14.46 14.46 0.61
N ARG A 210 15.11 15.39 1.31
CA ARG A 210 14.51 16.69 1.66
C ARG A 210 14.33 17.54 0.42
N SER A 211 13.07 17.87 0.10
CA SER A 211 12.78 18.84 -0.96
C SER A 211 13.25 20.24 -0.56
N LYS A 212 14.16 20.84 -1.34
CA LYS A 212 14.62 22.24 -1.16
C LYS A 212 13.52 23.28 -1.44
N ARG A 213 12.47 22.90 -2.18
CA ARG A 213 11.35 23.78 -2.54
C ARG A 213 10.09 23.42 -1.76
N ASN A 214 9.40 24.43 -1.24
CA ASN A 214 8.06 24.30 -0.68
C ASN A 214 7.03 24.18 -1.82
N SER A 215 6.86 22.97 -2.34
CA SER A 215 5.87 22.67 -3.38
C SER A 215 4.50 22.34 -2.79
N LEU A 216 3.43 22.49 -3.59
CA LEU A 216 2.08 22.03 -3.23
C LEU A 216 2.07 20.54 -2.84
N ARG A 217 2.86 19.70 -3.54
CA ARG A 217 3.06 18.29 -3.23
C ARG A 217 3.61 18.08 -1.81
N SER A 218 4.66 18.82 -1.44
CA SER A 218 5.25 18.77 -0.11
C SER A 218 4.27 19.26 0.96
N GLY A 219 3.56 20.35 0.68
CA GLY A 219 2.51 20.88 1.55
C GLY A 219 1.45 19.83 1.86
N ILE A 220 0.79 19.28 0.83
CA ILE A 220 -0.30 18.29 1.01
C ILE A 220 0.21 17.02 1.69
N CYS A 221 1.39 16.52 1.33
CA CYS A 221 1.97 15.33 1.96
C CYS A 221 2.18 15.56 3.46
N ARG A 222 2.79 16.70 3.86
CA ARG A 222 2.95 17.08 5.27
C ARG A 222 1.63 17.03 6.04
N LEU A 223 0.53 17.49 5.43
CA LEU A 223 -0.78 17.51 6.08
C LEU A 223 -1.33 16.12 6.35
N VAL A 224 -1.11 15.20 5.42
CA VAL A 224 -1.52 13.80 5.58
C VAL A 224 -0.78 13.16 6.75
N PHE A 225 0.49 13.51 6.97
CA PHE A 225 1.29 13.03 8.10
C PHE A 225 1.01 13.74 9.42
N GLN A 226 0.46 14.95 9.41
CA GLN A 226 0.10 15.70 10.63
C GLN A 226 -1.33 15.43 11.12
N LYS A 227 -2.22 14.92 10.26
CA LYS A 227 -3.61 14.66 10.65
C LYS A 227 -3.79 13.23 11.15
N GLU A 228 -4.34 13.11 12.36
CA GLU A 228 -4.75 11.82 12.94
C GLU A 228 -5.97 11.24 12.21
N SER A 229 -6.85 12.11 11.70
CA SER A 229 -8.06 11.70 11.00
C SER A 229 -7.84 11.59 9.49
N PRO A 230 -8.43 10.57 8.82
CA PRO A 230 -8.34 10.42 7.38
C PRO A 230 -8.82 11.69 6.67
N VAL A 231 -8.02 12.21 5.74
CA VAL A 231 -8.49 13.28 4.86
C VAL A 231 -9.26 12.60 3.73
N PRO A 232 -10.61 12.71 3.67
CA PRO A 232 -11.38 12.00 2.68
C PRO A 232 -10.88 12.38 1.29
N PHE A 233 -10.62 11.35 0.48
CA PHE A 233 -10.15 11.47 -0.89
C PHE A 233 -8.72 11.99 -1.10
N ALA A 234 -7.95 12.27 -0.05
CA ALA A 234 -6.56 12.70 -0.20
C ALA A 234 -5.73 11.68 -0.99
N GLY A 235 -5.99 10.38 -0.87
CA GLY A 235 -5.30 9.37 -1.67
C GLY A 235 -5.51 9.52 -3.19
N TYR A 236 -6.68 9.96 -3.65
CA TYR A 236 -6.90 10.21 -5.08
C TYR A 236 -6.19 11.48 -5.56
N LEU A 237 -6.22 12.53 -4.74
CA LEU A 237 -5.51 13.77 -5.00
C LEU A 237 -4.00 13.54 -5.04
N LEU A 238 -3.46 12.83 -4.06
CA LEU A 238 -2.05 12.44 -3.99
C LEU A 238 -1.65 11.60 -5.20
N LYS A 239 -2.45 10.61 -5.59
CA LYS A 239 -2.19 9.85 -6.83
C LYS A 239 -2.14 10.76 -8.06
N ALA A 240 -3.10 11.66 -8.23
CA ALA A 240 -3.12 12.58 -9.36
C ALA A 240 -1.91 13.54 -9.35
N LEU A 241 -1.53 14.06 -8.18
CA LEU A 241 -0.44 15.02 -8.02
C LEU A 241 0.93 14.40 -8.23
N PHE A 242 1.16 13.21 -7.68
CA PHE A 242 2.45 12.51 -7.76
C PHE A 242 2.59 11.67 -9.02
N PHE A 243 1.48 11.18 -9.57
CA PHE A 243 1.44 10.30 -10.74
C PHE A 243 0.41 10.82 -11.76
N PRO A 244 0.75 11.82 -12.59
CA PRO A 244 -0.19 12.43 -13.55
C PRO A 244 -0.85 11.42 -14.49
N ARG A 245 -0.15 10.34 -14.87
CA ARG A 245 -0.72 9.22 -15.64
C ARG A 245 -1.93 8.54 -14.99
N MET A 246 -2.04 8.63 -13.66
CA MET A 246 -3.15 8.09 -12.87
C MET A 246 -4.24 9.13 -12.59
N ALA A 247 -4.03 10.40 -12.96
CA ALA A 247 -4.93 11.50 -12.62
C ALA A 247 -6.34 11.26 -13.17
N PHE A 248 -6.46 10.86 -14.44
CA PHE A 248 -7.74 10.58 -15.07
C PHE A 248 -8.53 9.51 -14.29
N SER A 249 -7.92 8.35 -14.06
CA SER A 249 -8.56 7.26 -13.29
C SER A 249 -8.86 7.60 -11.82
N SER A 250 -8.14 8.58 -11.24
CA SER A 250 -8.31 9.01 -9.85
C SER A 250 -9.42 10.05 -9.70
N LEU A 251 -9.51 10.98 -10.65
CA LEU A 251 -10.52 12.04 -10.72
C LEU A 251 -11.85 11.51 -11.27
N PHE A 252 -11.78 10.64 -12.28
CA PHE A 252 -12.91 10.07 -13.01
C PHE A 252 -12.86 8.53 -12.98
N PRO A 253 -13.11 7.87 -11.83
CA PRO A 253 -13.11 6.41 -11.78
C PRO A 253 -14.36 5.82 -12.44
N SER A 254 -14.30 4.52 -12.74
CA SER A 254 -15.39 3.83 -13.44
C SER A 254 -16.75 3.92 -12.73
N ARG A 255 -17.82 3.75 -13.52
CA ARG A 255 -19.20 3.69 -13.04
C ARG A 255 -19.37 2.65 -11.93
N ASP A 256 -18.79 1.46 -12.08
CA ASP A 256 -18.87 0.38 -11.08
C ASP A 256 -18.16 0.72 -9.77
N PHE A 257 -17.12 1.55 -9.82
CA PHE A 257 -16.50 2.09 -8.63
C PHE A 257 -17.47 3.05 -7.91
N LEU A 258 -18.07 3.99 -8.64
CA LEU A 258 -19.00 4.96 -8.07
C LEU A 258 -20.24 4.27 -7.47
N LYS A 259 -20.82 3.28 -8.16
CA LYS A 259 -22.02 2.55 -7.71
C LYS A 259 -21.80 1.92 -6.35
N ARG A 260 -20.65 1.28 -6.16
CA ARG A 260 -20.28 0.65 -4.88
C ARG A 260 -19.93 1.67 -3.80
N ARG A 261 -19.18 2.71 -4.16
CA ARG A 261 -18.70 3.70 -3.18
C ARG A 261 -19.84 4.52 -2.57
N TYR A 262 -20.85 4.84 -3.38
CA TYR A 262 -22.04 5.61 -3.00
C TYR A 262 -23.29 4.74 -2.82
N ARG A 263 -23.15 3.41 -2.98
CA ARG A 263 -24.24 2.42 -2.86
C ARG A 263 -25.51 2.84 -3.63
N THR A 264 -25.33 3.32 -4.86
CA THR A 264 -26.44 3.81 -5.69
C THR A 264 -26.34 3.29 -7.12
N SER A 265 -27.47 2.93 -7.70
CA SER A 265 -27.62 2.57 -9.11
C SER A 265 -28.27 3.68 -9.95
N SER A 266 -28.58 4.81 -9.32
CA SER A 266 -29.29 5.94 -9.94
C SER A 266 -28.47 6.60 -11.06
N PRO A 267 -29.12 7.12 -12.13
CA PRO A 267 -28.49 7.99 -13.11
C PRO A 267 -27.82 9.23 -12.51
N LEU A 268 -28.22 9.64 -11.30
CA LEU A 268 -27.55 10.70 -10.54
C LEU A 268 -26.08 10.40 -10.25
N ILE A 269 -25.62 9.17 -10.50
CA ILE A 269 -24.19 8.82 -10.47
C ILE A 269 -23.34 9.70 -11.42
N TYR A 270 -23.91 10.22 -12.51
CA TYR A 270 -23.19 11.06 -13.46
C TYR A 270 -22.89 12.46 -12.91
N SER A 271 -23.71 12.99 -12.00
CA SER A 271 -23.43 14.28 -11.35
C SER A 271 -22.17 14.21 -10.49
N TYR A 272 -21.82 13.03 -9.97
CA TYR A 272 -20.56 12.83 -9.25
C TYR A 272 -19.33 13.01 -10.15
N TYR A 273 -19.39 12.83 -11.47
CA TYR A 273 -18.24 13.15 -12.34
C TYR A 273 -17.99 14.66 -12.43
N ILE A 274 -19.02 15.47 -12.27
CA ILE A 274 -18.93 16.94 -12.26
C ILE A 274 -18.53 17.41 -10.87
N VAL A 275 -19.25 16.97 -9.82
CA VAL A 275 -19.05 17.45 -8.45
C VAL A 275 -17.72 16.98 -7.86
N ARG A 276 -17.22 15.80 -8.24
CA ARG A 276 -16.05 15.19 -7.60
C ARG A 276 -14.76 15.97 -7.84
N PRO A 277 -14.34 16.37 -9.06
CA PRO A 277 -13.14 17.19 -9.24
C PRO A 277 -13.15 18.46 -8.38
N PHE A 278 -14.29 19.16 -8.31
CA PHE A 278 -14.45 20.34 -7.45
C PHE A 278 -14.41 19.95 -5.97
N SER A 279 -15.11 18.90 -5.54
CA SER A 279 -15.06 18.43 -4.15
C SER A 279 -13.65 18.04 -3.70
N LEU A 280 -12.89 17.37 -4.58
CA LEU A 280 -11.50 17.00 -4.35
C LEU A 280 -10.61 18.25 -4.23
N PHE A 281 -10.81 19.22 -5.12
CA PHE A 281 -10.10 20.49 -5.11
C PHE A 281 -10.43 21.32 -3.86
N PHE A 282 -11.71 21.58 -3.57
CA PHE A 282 -12.16 22.35 -2.41
C PHE A 282 -11.76 21.71 -1.09
N ARG A 283 -11.91 20.38 -0.93
CA ARG A 283 -11.44 19.69 0.29
C ARG A 283 -9.92 19.73 0.42
N GLY A 284 -9.19 19.64 -0.69
CA GLY A 284 -7.75 19.86 -0.74
C GLY A 284 -7.36 21.27 -0.32
N VAL A 285 -8.03 22.29 -0.86
CA VAL A 285 -7.81 23.71 -0.53
C VAL A 285 -8.19 24.02 0.92
N LEU A 286 -9.30 23.50 1.43
CA LEU A 286 -9.68 23.66 2.85
C LEU A 286 -8.67 22.98 3.78
N ALA A 287 -8.15 21.81 3.40
CA ALA A 287 -7.07 21.18 4.15
C ALA A 287 -5.81 22.05 4.19
N VAL A 288 -5.47 22.72 3.08
CA VAL A 288 -4.33 23.67 3.00
C VAL A 288 -4.61 24.97 3.77
N LYS A 289 -5.82 25.55 3.67
CA LYS A 289 -6.19 26.80 4.35
C LYS A 289 -6.22 26.65 5.87
N GLY A 290 -6.74 25.53 6.39
CA GLY A 290 -6.72 25.24 7.84
C GLY A 290 -5.32 25.13 8.46
N VAL A 291 -4.28 25.02 7.63
CA VAL A 291 -2.88 24.93 8.06
C VAL A 291 -2.21 26.29 8.04
N VAL A 292 -2.54 27.11 7.05
CA VAL A 292 -2.09 28.51 7.01
C VAL A 292 -2.71 29.29 8.18
N SER A 293 -3.97 29.02 8.53
CA SER A 293 -4.64 29.70 9.64
C SER A 293 -4.08 29.31 11.02
N ARG A 294 -3.72 28.03 11.25
CA ARG A 294 -3.10 27.62 12.53
C ARG A 294 -1.68 28.17 12.69
N LYS A 295 -0.90 28.26 11.61
CA LYS A 295 0.42 28.90 11.63
C LYS A 295 0.40 30.39 11.95
N LEU A 296 -0.74 31.07 11.79
CA LEU A 296 -0.91 32.47 12.14
C LEU A 296 -1.43 32.66 13.59
N GLN A 297 -1.78 31.57 14.28
CA GLN A 297 -2.18 31.58 15.69
C GLN A 297 -1.05 31.13 16.64
N GLU A 298 0.09 30.68 16.10
CA GLU A 298 1.28 30.28 16.85
C GLU A 298 2.44 31.31 16.76
N TYR A 299 2.13 32.55 16.33
CA TYR A 299 2.98 33.75 16.45
C TYR A 299 2.16 34.86 17.11
#